data_AF-A0A932GH04-F1
#
_entry.id   AF-A0A932GH04-F1
#
_cell.length_a   1.000
_cell.length_b   1.000
_cell.length_c   1.000
_cell.angle_alpha   90.00
_cell.angle_beta   90.00
_cell.angle_gamma   90.00
#
_symmetry.space_group_name_H-M   'P 1'
#
loop_
_entity.id
_entity.type
_entity.pdbx_description
1 polymer ?
#
loop_
_entity_poly.entity_id
_entity_poly.type
_entity_poly.pdbx_seq_one_letter_code
_entity_poly.pdbx_strand_id
1 'polypeptide(L)'
;MPAVNRTLKFSAEEALARLRQAVHAKAANFYAMYSSVLGGIVTDPALMVVPLDDHMVHRGHAVFDTAVLANGMLYQLDQHLDRLLRSAEMARIPLPFPLEQLRQVIIDTSAASGRKDASVRYWLSAGPGGFGLAPGECVGSSFYVVVFSADIYPASYYAQGVKVVTSGVPIKPAFFARVKSTNYLPNVLVVVEAKERGADNGIFIDERGMVAESSNMNVAFVTRDRVAHPAAGSAPGKAGGFAGYPRRRYLRRRGPSGRRDDADRQLD
;
A
#
# COMPACT_ATOMS: atom_id res chain seq x y z
N MET A 1 -6.45 46.08 -10.41
CA MET A 1 -5.90 44.74 -10.07
C MET A 1 -6.41 44.37 -8.69
N PRO A 2 -6.92 43.14 -8.46
CA PRO A 2 -7.31 42.73 -7.12
C PRO A 2 -6.07 42.78 -6.20
N ALA A 3 -6.22 43.35 -5.01
CA ALA A 3 -5.14 43.43 -4.03
C ALA A 3 -4.66 42.02 -3.70
N VAL A 4 -3.36 41.77 -3.86
CA VAL A 4 -2.75 40.51 -3.47
C VAL A 4 -2.73 40.49 -1.94
N ASN A 5 -3.63 39.71 -1.35
CA ASN A 5 -3.60 39.48 0.09
C ASN A 5 -2.27 38.82 0.46
N ARG A 6 -1.57 39.40 1.44
CA ARG A 6 -0.36 38.77 2.00
C ARG A 6 -0.73 37.42 2.60
N THR A 7 0.13 36.42 2.39
CA THR A 7 0.03 35.12 3.05
C THR A 7 0.12 35.30 4.57
N LEU A 8 -0.80 34.65 5.29
CA LEU A 8 -0.88 34.71 6.75
C LEU A 8 0.21 33.86 7.40
N LYS A 9 0.72 34.30 8.57
CA LYS A 9 1.56 33.51 9.47
C LYS A 9 0.74 33.22 10.73
N PHE A 10 0.60 31.95 11.08
CA PHE A 10 -0.23 31.50 12.20
C PHE A 10 0.63 31.12 13.42
N SER A 11 0.07 31.25 14.63
CA SER A 11 0.57 30.56 15.82
C SER A 11 0.35 29.04 15.71
N ALA A 12 0.95 28.27 16.62
CA ALA A 12 0.74 26.82 16.66
C ALA A 12 -0.73 26.46 16.95
N GLU A 13 -1.37 27.18 17.87
CA GLU A 13 -2.78 26.99 18.24
C GLU A 13 -3.71 27.35 17.08
N GLU A 14 -3.46 28.47 16.40
CA GLU A 14 -4.23 28.88 15.23
C GLU A 14 -4.10 27.88 14.09
N ALA A 15 -2.88 27.38 13.84
CA ALA A 15 -2.63 26.36 12.83
C ALA A 15 -3.38 25.06 13.15
N LEU A 16 -3.31 24.58 14.40
CA LEU A 16 -4.03 23.36 14.83
C LEU A 16 -5.55 23.52 14.71
N ALA A 17 -6.09 24.67 15.14
CA ALA A 17 -7.52 24.95 15.01
C ALA A 17 -7.96 24.93 13.55
N ARG A 18 -7.16 25.51 12.64
CA ARG A 18 -7.42 25.49 11.19
C ARG A 18 -7.29 24.11 10.59
N LEU A 19 -6.26 23.33 10.97
CA LEU A 19 -6.08 21.96 10.48
C LEU A 19 -7.28 21.08 10.84
N ARG A 20 -7.81 21.20 12.06
CA ARG A 20 -9.04 20.51 12.47
C ARG A 20 -10.25 20.89 11.61
N GLN A 21 -10.38 22.16 11.24
CA GLN A 21 -11.45 22.62 10.35
C GLN A 21 -11.25 22.19 8.88
N ALA A 22 -10.01 21.98 8.47
CA ALA A 22 -9.64 21.61 7.10
C ALA A 22 -9.65 20.09 6.84
N VAL A 23 -9.90 19.26 7.86
CA VAL A 23 -10.01 17.81 7.72
C VAL A 23 -11.05 17.47 6.65
N HIS A 24 -10.62 16.78 5.60
CA HIS A 24 -11.50 16.45 4.49
C HIS A 24 -12.53 15.38 4.90
N ALA A 25 -13.71 15.39 4.28
CA ALA A 25 -14.81 14.48 4.64
C ALA A 25 -14.42 12.99 4.64
N LYS A 26 -13.55 12.55 3.70
CA LYS A 26 -13.08 11.16 3.66
C LYS A 26 -12.24 10.73 4.88
N ALA A 27 -11.67 11.67 5.64
CA ALA A 27 -10.83 11.36 6.80
C ALA A 27 -11.66 10.93 8.01
N ALA A 28 -13.00 11.09 7.97
CA ALA A 28 -13.91 10.44 8.89
C ALA A 28 -13.78 8.91 8.88
N ASN A 29 -13.16 8.35 7.84
CA ASN A 29 -12.86 6.94 7.71
C ASN A 29 -11.45 6.58 8.21
N PHE A 30 -10.68 7.51 8.78
CA PHE A 30 -9.39 7.24 9.40
C PHE A 30 -9.59 7.17 10.91
N TYR A 31 -9.12 6.09 11.53
CA TYR A 31 -9.50 5.75 12.90
C TYR A 31 -8.35 5.87 13.90
N ALA A 32 -7.13 5.55 13.46
CA ALA A 32 -5.93 5.69 14.27
C ALA A 32 -4.71 5.82 13.36
N MET A 33 -3.70 6.58 13.81
CA MET A 33 -2.38 6.62 13.19
C MET A 33 -1.29 6.54 14.25
N TYR A 34 -0.33 5.63 14.06
CA TYR A 34 0.96 5.68 14.74
C TYR A 34 1.99 6.44 13.91
N SER A 35 2.85 7.19 14.58
CA SER A 35 4.03 7.84 14.00
C SER A 35 5.23 7.63 14.91
N SER A 36 6.32 7.05 14.38
CA SER A 36 7.56 6.92 15.13
C SER A 36 8.24 8.26 15.39
N VAL A 37 7.95 9.28 14.57
CA VAL A 37 8.44 10.66 14.78
C VAL A 37 7.76 11.29 15.99
N LEU A 38 6.45 11.05 16.16
CA LEU A 38 5.71 11.47 17.36
C LEU A 38 6.01 10.54 18.56
N GLY A 39 6.34 9.27 18.29
CA GLY A 39 6.52 8.23 19.30
C GLY A 39 5.22 7.62 19.82
N GLY A 40 4.08 7.81 19.13
CA GLY A 40 2.78 7.39 19.67
C GLY A 40 1.64 7.35 18.65
N ILE A 41 0.45 7.01 19.16
CA ILE A 41 -0.79 6.88 18.38
C ILE A 41 -1.68 8.11 18.59
N VAL A 42 -2.28 8.61 17.52
CA VAL A 42 -3.33 9.64 17.53
C VAL A 42 -4.61 9.11 16.87
N THR A 43 -5.75 9.56 17.35
CA THR A 43 -7.08 9.27 16.78
C THR A 43 -7.78 10.50 16.20
N ASP A 44 -7.24 11.70 16.45
CA ASP A 44 -7.67 12.95 15.80
C ASP A 44 -7.11 12.99 14.37
N PRO A 45 -7.96 12.94 13.32
CA PRO A 45 -7.48 12.96 11.93
C PRO A 45 -6.66 14.20 11.57
N ALA A 46 -6.84 15.32 12.27
CA ALA A 46 -6.05 16.53 12.03
C ALA A 46 -4.59 16.38 12.48
N LEU A 47 -4.32 15.41 13.35
CA LEU A 47 -2.98 15.07 13.85
C LEU A 47 -2.36 13.87 13.14
N MET A 48 -3.08 13.25 12.21
CA MET A 48 -2.57 12.15 11.37
C MET A 48 -1.69 12.72 10.25
N VAL A 49 -0.57 13.33 10.63
CA VAL A 49 0.32 14.09 9.75
C VAL A 49 1.68 13.42 9.61
N VAL A 50 2.28 13.58 8.43
CA VAL A 50 3.67 13.21 8.16
C VAL A 50 4.47 14.51 8.00
N PRO A 51 5.68 14.61 8.59
CA PRO A 51 6.55 15.77 8.41
C PRO A 51 6.88 16.00 6.93
N LEU A 52 6.90 17.27 6.50
CA LEU A 52 7.20 17.63 5.10
C LEU A 52 8.62 17.23 4.69
N ASP A 53 9.55 17.27 5.63
CA ASP A 53 10.96 16.93 5.50
C ASP A 53 11.23 15.41 5.55
N ASP A 54 10.20 14.59 5.70
CA ASP A 54 10.34 13.14 5.50
C ASP A 54 10.49 12.82 4.01
N HIS A 55 11.56 12.09 3.66
CA HIS A 55 11.89 11.75 2.27
C HIS A 55 10.80 10.93 1.55
N MET A 56 9.85 10.31 2.28
CA MET A 56 8.68 9.70 1.65
C MET A 56 7.82 10.71 0.90
N VAL A 57 7.75 11.96 1.38
CA VAL A 57 6.87 13.02 0.88
C VAL A 57 7.43 13.64 -0.38
N HIS A 58 8.72 14.00 -0.37
CA HIS A 58 9.33 14.79 -1.44
C HIS A 58 10.32 14.01 -2.32
N ARG A 59 10.68 12.77 -1.98
CA ARG A 59 11.51 11.88 -2.81
C ARG A 59 10.85 10.55 -3.17
N GLY A 60 9.77 10.17 -2.48
CA GLY A 60 9.18 8.84 -2.64
C GLY A 60 10.07 7.71 -2.10
N HIS A 61 11.01 8.03 -1.20
CA HIS A 61 11.94 7.05 -0.60
C HIS A 61 11.30 6.33 0.59
N ALA A 62 10.23 5.59 0.29
CA ALA A 62 9.52 4.77 1.27
C ALA A 62 8.91 3.53 0.65
N VAL A 63 8.70 2.53 1.49
CA VAL A 63 7.97 1.29 1.18
C VAL A 63 6.76 1.15 2.06
N PHE A 64 5.76 0.40 1.61
CA PHE A 64 4.54 0.21 2.36
C PHE A 64 3.96 -1.18 2.19
N ASP A 65 3.13 -1.60 3.14
CA ASP A 65 2.27 -2.75 2.99
C ASP A 65 0.88 -2.48 3.58
N THR A 66 -0.08 -3.37 3.33
CA THR A 66 -1.44 -3.26 3.83
C THR A 66 -1.96 -4.64 4.19
N ALA A 67 -2.32 -4.82 5.45
CA ALA A 67 -3.02 -5.99 5.96
C ALA A 67 -4.52 -5.68 6.11
N VAL A 68 -5.34 -6.73 6.06
CA VAL A 68 -6.78 -6.62 6.36
C VAL A 68 -6.99 -6.98 7.83
N LEU A 69 -7.70 -6.13 8.56
CA LEU A 69 -8.27 -6.44 9.87
C LEU A 69 -9.67 -6.99 9.62
N ALA A 70 -9.93 -8.23 10.03
CA ALA A 70 -11.22 -8.88 9.87
C ALA A 70 -11.60 -9.59 11.17
N ASN A 71 -12.79 -9.30 11.69
CA ASN A 71 -13.25 -9.80 13.00
C ASN A 71 -12.23 -9.58 14.14
N GLY A 72 -11.47 -8.48 14.11
CA GLY A 72 -10.44 -8.15 15.09
C GLY A 72 -9.10 -8.87 14.89
N MET A 73 -8.93 -9.63 13.80
CA MET A 73 -7.72 -10.39 13.49
C MET A 73 -7.02 -9.83 12.26
N LEU A 74 -5.70 -9.62 12.34
CA LEU A 74 -4.88 -9.21 11.20
C LEU A 74 -4.58 -10.41 10.31
N TYR A 75 -5.13 -10.40 9.10
CA TYR A 75 -4.97 -11.48 8.15
C TYR A 75 -3.54 -11.51 7.58
N GLN A 76 -2.84 -12.63 7.78
CA GLN A 76 -1.55 -12.92 7.14
C GLN A 76 -0.43 -11.91 7.44
N LEU A 77 -0.47 -11.27 8.63
CA LEU A 77 0.44 -10.18 9.00
C LEU A 77 1.93 -10.52 8.79
N ASP A 78 2.37 -11.72 9.19
CA ASP A 78 3.78 -12.11 9.06
C ASP A 78 4.25 -12.09 7.60
N GLN A 79 3.43 -12.55 6.66
CA GLN A 79 3.82 -12.53 5.26
C GLN A 79 3.80 -11.13 4.64
N HIS A 80 2.93 -10.25 5.14
CA HIS A 80 2.95 -8.83 4.78
C HIS A 80 4.20 -8.15 5.34
N LEU A 81 4.61 -8.47 6.58
CA LEU A 81 5.86 -8.01 7.16
C LEU A 81 7.08 -8.50 6.37
N ASP A 82 7.13 -9.79 6.01
CA ASP A 82 8.21 -10.33 5.18
C ASP A 82 8.34 -9.59 3.85
N ARG A 83 7.22 -9.20 3.24
CA ARG A 83 7.22 -8.43 1.99
C ARG A 83 7.66 -6.98 2.20
N LEU A 84 7.24 -6.35 3.30
CA LEU A 84 7.72 -5.03 3.69
C LEU A 84 9.25 -5.05 3.85
N LEU A 85 9.80 -6.04 4.57
CA LEU A 85 11.24 -6.18 4.81
C LEU A 85 12.03 -6.37 3.51
N ARG A 86 11.57 -7.24 2.60
CA ARG A 86 12.20 -7.38 1.28
C ARG A 86 12.17 -6.08 0.48
N SER A 87 11.06 -5.34 0.54
CA SER A 87 10.96 -4.05 -0.15
C SER A 87 11.91 -3.01 0.47
N ALA A 88 12.00 -2.99 1.81
CA ALA A 88 12.89 -2.11 2.56
C ALA A 88 14.36 -2.37 2.24
N GLU A 89 14.76 -3.63 2.21
CA GLU A 89 16.12 -4.06 1.84
C GLU A 89 16.48 -3.60 0.43
N MET A 90 15.59 -3.84 -0.55
CA MET A 90 15.79 -3.37 -1.93
C MET A 90 15.86 -1.84 -2.03
N ALA A 91 15.09 -1.13 -1.20
CA ALA A 91 15.07 0.33 -1.14
C ALA A 91 16.17 0.93 -0.25
N ARG A 92 17.02 0.10 0.38
CA ARG A 92 18.08 0.51 1.31
C ARG A 92 17.56 1.33 2.50
N ILE A 93 16.39 0.96 3.03
CA ILE A 93 15.80 1.60 4.21
C ILE A 93 16.04 0.69 5.43
N PRO A 94 16.86 1.11 6.40
CA PRO A 94 17.05 0.34 7.63
C PRO A 94 15.77 0.35 8.49
N LEU A 95 15.64 -0.62 9.39
CA LEU A 95 14.52 -0.63 10.33
C LEU A 95 14.81 0.35 11.48
N PRO A 96 13.85 1.20 11.89
CA PRO A 96 14.02 2.07 13.04
C PRO A 96 14.04 1.30 14.37
N PHE A 97 13.52 0.07 14.38
CA PHE A 97 13.49 -0.81 15.54
C PHE A 97 13.26 -2.27 15.12
N PRO A 98 13.43 -3.25 16.04
CA PRO A 98 13.28 -4.67 15.73
C PRO A 98 11.91 -5.04 15.13
N LEU A 99 11.89 -6.10 14.32
CA LEU A 99 10.68 -6.59 13.65
C LEU A 99 9.50 -6.83 14.61
N GLU A 100 9.79 -7.40 15.78
CA GLU A 100 8.77 -7.65 16.81
C GLU A 100 8.09 -6.37 17.28
N GLN A 101 8.83 -5.27 17.35
CA GLN A 101 8.28 -3.97 17.71
C GLN A 101 7.46 -3.37 16.55
N LEU A 102 7.85 -3.57 15.29
CA LEU A 102 7.01 -3.20 14.13
C LEU A 102 5.67 -3.96 14.15
N ARG A 103 5.72 -5.27 14.41
CA ARG A 103 4.53 -6.10 14.57
C ARG A 103 3.63 -5.57 15.69
N GLN A 104 4.19 -5.32 16.86
CA GLN A 104 3.42 -4.84 18.01
C GLN A 104 2.78 -3.47 17.76
N VAL A 105 3.51 -2.53 17.15
CA VAL A 105 2.97 -1.22 16.77
C VAL A 105 1.77 -1.35 15.83
N ILE A 106 1.81 -2.26 14.85
CA ILE A 106 0.67 -2.50 13.95
C ILE A 106 -0.53 -3.03 14.74
N ILE A 107 -0.31 -3.96 15.67
CA ILE A 107 -1.36 -4.54 16.53
C ILE A 107 -1.97 -3.47 17.44
N ASP A 108 -1.14 -2.69 18.14
CA ASP A 108 -1.58 -1.66 19.08
C ASP A 108 -2.35 -0.54 18.37
N THR A 109 -1.88 -0.11 17.19
CA THR A 109 -2.59 0.88 16.37
C THR A 109 -3.93 0.33 15.90
N SER A 110 -3.99 -0.96 15.52
CA SER A 110 -5.24 -1.64 15.16
C SER A 110 -6.22 -1.67 16.33
N ALA A 111 -5.75 -2.00 17.54
CA ALA A 111 -6.56 -2.00 18.75
C ALA A 111 -7.07 -0.60 19.12
N ALA A 112 -6.20 0.42 19.06
CA ALA A 112 -6.54 1.81 19.33
C ALA A 112 -7.61 2.39 18.38
N SER A 113 -7.76 1.82 17.19
CA SER A 113 -8.81 2.21 16.24
C SER A 113 -10.22 1.86 16.71
N GLY A 114 -10.37 0.91 17.65
CA GLY A 114 -11.66 0.39 18.09
C GLY A 114 -12.45 -0.38 17.02
N ARG A 115 -11.83 -0.71 15.87
CA ARG A 115 -12.48 -1.42 14.77
C ARG A 115 -12.18 -2.92 14.80
N LYS A 116 -13.15 -3.70 14.32
CA LYS A 116 -12.97 -5.14 14.05
C LYS A 116 -12.74 -5.43 12.57
N ASP A 117 -13.21 -4.54 11.69
CA ASP A 117 -13.10 -4.68 10.24
C ASP A 117 -12.58 -3.37 9.66
N ALA A 118 -11.38 -3.42 9.08
CA ALA A 118 -10.66 -2.24 8.58
C ALA A 118 -9.50 -2.64 7.65
N SER A 119 -8.95 -1.66 6.96
CA SER A 119 -7.64 -1.75 6.33
C SER A 119 -6.58 -1.19 7.26
N VAL A 120 -5.46 -1.89 7.39
CA VAL A 120 -4.30 -1.43 8.17
C VAL A 120 -3.12 -1.29 7.24
N ARG A 121 -2.74 -0.05 6.95
CA ARG A 121 -1.61 0.27 6.06
C ARG A 121 -0.47 0.85 6.86
N TYR A 122 0.74 0.47 6.50
CA TYR A 122 1.93 0.92 7.21
C TYR A 122 3.07 1.17 6.24
N TRP A 123 3.92 2.13 6.60
CA TRP A 123 5.00 2.64 5.79
C TRP A 123 6.30 2.60 6.57
N LEU A 124 7.37 2.24 5.87
CA LEU A 124 8.74 2.44 6.31
C LEU A 124 9.38 3.46 5.38
N SER A 125 9.77 4.60 5.93
CA SER A 125 10.42 5.70 5.23
C SER A 125 11.91 5.78 5.54
N ALA A 126 12.70 6.29 4.61
CA ALA A 126 14.06 6.77 4.88
C ALA A 126 14.10 7.83 6.01
N GLY A 127 12.99 8.56 6.21
CA GLY A 127 12.74 9.43 7.36
C GLY A 127 13.03 10.92 7.13
N PRO A 128 12.88 11.74 8.18
CA PRO A 128 13.17 13.18 8.15
C PRO A 128 14.63 13.48 7.79
N GLY A 129 14.85 14.50 6.97
CA GLY A 129 16.18 14.89 6.53
C GLY A 129 16.23 16.18 5.74
N GLY A 130 17.41 16.49 5.20
CA GLY A 130 17.59 17.58 4.25
C GLY A 130 16.92 17.30 2.90
N PHE A 131 16.96 18.27 1.99
CA PHE A 131 16.41 18.10 0.63
C PHE A 131 17.43 17.52 -0.37
N GLY A 132 18.57 16.99 0.07
CA GLY A 132 19.53 16.32 -0.82
C GLY A 132 19.10 14.90 -1.23
N LEU A 133 20.03 14.19 -1.87
CA LEU A 133 19.90 12.77 -2.25
C LEU A 133 20.99 11.89 -1.61
N ALA A 134 21.88 12.47 -0.81
CA ALA A 134 23.02 11.75 -0.29
C ALA A 134 22.60 10.73 0.79
N PRO A 135 23.30 9.59 0.92
CA PRO A 135 22.95 8.52 1.88
C PRO A 135 22.93 8.89 3.37
N GLY A 136 23.33 10.12 3.74
CA GLY A 136 23.29 10.65 5.12
C GLY A 136 22.38 11.87 5.30
N GLU A 137 21.53 12.17 4.32
CA GLU A 137 20.58 13.29 4.42
C GLU A 137 19.51 13.07 5.49
N CYS A 138 19.08 11.82 5.67
CA CYS A 138 18.08 11.43 6.66
C CYS A 138 18.73 11.16 8.01
N VAL A 139 18.09 11.65 9.08
CA VAL A 139 18.52 11.41 10.47
C VAL A 139 18.35 9.93 10.86
N GLY A 140 17.32 9.29 10.33
CA GLY A 140 17.01 7.89 10.56
C GLY A 140 15.64 7.53 10.01
N SER A 141 15.43 6.25 9.76
CA SER A 141 14.18 5.75 9.18
C SER A 141 12.98 5.98 10.09
N SER A 142 11.80 6.11 9.49
CA SER A 142 10.54 6.33 10.22
C SER A 142 9.51 5.27 9.86
N PHE A 143 8.67 4.93 10.83
CA PHE A 143 7.59 3.96 10.68
C PHE A 143 6.24 4.59 11.02
N TYR A 144 5.27 4.37 10.13
CA TYR A 144 3.93 4.90 10.25
C TYR A 144 2.92 3.77 10.07
N VAL A 145 1.82 3.82 10.82
CA VAL A 145 0.69 2.89 10.66
C VAL A 145 -0.58 3.71 10.64
N VAL A 146 -1.49 3.44 9.71
CA VAL A 146 -2.83 4.05 9.65
C VAL A 146 -3.87 2.93 9.56
N VAL A 147 -4.90 3.04 10.39
CA VAL A 147 -6.09 2.19 10.35
C VAL A 147 -7.24 3.00 9.79
N PHE A 148 -7.86 2.49 8.74
CA PHE A 148 -8.93 3.19 8.02
C PHE A 148 -9.99 2.22 7.53
N SER A 149 -11.16 2.75 7.16
CA SER A 149 -12.26 1.95 6.59
C SER A 149 -11.76 1.10 5.42
N ALA A 150 -12.18 -0.16 5.39
CA ALA A 150 -11.86 -1.02 4.27
C ALA A 150 -12.48 -0.45 2.99
N ASP A 151 -11.72 -0.46 1.88
CA ASP A 151 -12.25 -0.10 0.58
C ASP A 151 -13.24 -1.19 0.14
N ILE A 152 -14.53 -1.00 0.44
CA ILE A 152 -15.59 -1.84 -0.08
C ILE A 152 -15.84 -1.39 -1.53
N TYR A 153 -15.31 -2.15 -2.50
CA TYR A 153 -15.67 -1.96 -3.90
C TYR A 153 -17.19 -2.03 -4.06
N PRO A 154 -17.78 -1.23 -4.98
CA PRO A 154 -19.21 -1.31 -5.26
C PRO A 154 -19.66 -2.75 -5.46
N ALA A 155 -20.84 -3.12 -4.96
CA ALA A 155 -21.40 -4.46 -5.12
C ALA A 155 -21.48 -4.86 -6.62
N SER A 156 -21.67 -3.89 -7.51
CA SER A 156 -21.64 -4.08 -8.96
C SER A 156 -20.31 -4.62 -9.48
N TYR A 157 -19.17 -4.30 -8.86
CA TYR A 157 -17.87 -4.86 -9.30
C TYR A 157 -17.83 -6.38 -9.14
N TYR A 158 -18.46 -6.91 -8.09
CA TYR A 158 -18.53 -8.35 -7.85
C TYR A 158 -19.57 -9.05 -8.72
N ALA A 159 -20.68 -8.37 -9.02
CA ALA A 159 -21.78 -8.95 -9.78
C ALA A 159 -21.63 -8.81 -11.31
N GLN A 160 -21.07 -7.71 -11.78
CA GLN A 160 -21.01 -7.32 -13.20
C GLN A 160 -19.57 -7.23 -13.74
N GLY A 161 -18.58 -7.25 -12.85
CA GLY A 161 -17.18 -7.06 -13.21
C GLY A 161 -16.78 -5.58 -13.26
N VAL A 162 -15.52 -5.36 -13.61
CA VAL A 162 -14.86 -4.04 -13.65
C VAL A 162 -14.49 -3.75 -15.10
N LYS A 163 -14.81 -2.55 -15.61
CA LYS A 163 -14.42 -2.14 -16.95
C LYS A 163 -12.97 -1.66 -16.94
N VAL A 164 -12.13 -2.29 -17.76
CA VAL A 164 -10.70 -1.97 -17.83
C VAL A 164 -10.26 -1.62 -19.25
N VAL A 165 -9.22 -0.79 -19.37
CA VAL A 165 -8.55 -0.46 -20.64
C VAL A 165 -7.04 -0.65 -20.52
N THR A 166 -6.36 -0.94 -21.61
CA THR A 166 -4.89 -0.90 -21.65
C THR A 166 -4.41 0.55 -21.69
N SER A 167 -3.43 0.91 -20.87
CA SER A 167 -2.91 2.28 -20.76
C SER A 167 -1.64 2.48 -21.58
N GLY A 168 -1.43 3.69 -22.09
CA GLY A 168 -0.20 4.13 -22.75
C GLY A 168 0.87 4.65 -21.77
N VAL A 169 0.57 4.74 -20.47
CA VAL A 169 1.54 5.15 -19.45
C VAL A 169 2.66 4.11 -19.35
N PRO A 170 3.95 4.52 -19.38
CA PRO A 170 5.07 3.59 -19.29
C PRO A 170 5.03 2.73 -18.03
N ILE A 171 5.29 1.43 -18.21
CA ILE A 171 5.44 0.50 -17.08
C ILE A 171 6.69 0.83 -16.26
N LYS A 172 6.62 0.57 -14.95
CA LYS A 172 7.80 0.68 -14.08
C LYS A 172 8.90 -0.29 -14.52
N PRO A 173 10.18 0.11 -14.49
CA PRO A 173 11.28 -0.82 -14.66
C PRO A 173 11.19 -1.99 -13.68
N ALA A 174 11.62 -3.18 -14.10
CA ALA A 174 11.40 -4.43 -13.37
C ALA A 174 11.90 -4.40 -11.91
N PHE A 175 12.98 -3.64 -11.63
CA PHE A 175 13.46 -3.44 -10.26
C PHE A 175 12.39 -2.76 -9.39
N PHE A 176 11.89 -1.60 -9.81
CA PHE A 176 10.90 -0.83 -9.06
C PHE A 176 9.53 -1.50 -9.01
N ALA A 177 9.20 -2.34 -10.00
CA ALA A 177 7.97 -3.15 -9.99
C ALA A 177 7.97 -4.22 -8.88
N ARG A 178 9.16 -4.66 -8.41
CA ARG A 178 9.27 -5.64 -7.31
C ARG A 178 9.31 -5.00 -5.92
N VAL A 179 9.48 -3.68 -5.83
CA VAL A 179 9.49 -2.93 -4.57
C VAL A 179 8.11 -2.34 -4.35
N LYS A 180 7.43 -2.70 -3.26
CA LYS A 180 6.16 -2.08 -2.88
C LYS A 180 6.42 -0.70 -2.27
N SER A 181 6.77 0.25 -3.13
CA SER A 181 7.17 1.62 -2.78
C SER A 181 6.04 2.64 -2.88
N THR A 182 6.23 3.84 -2.32
CA THR A 182 5.30 4.97 -2.48
C THR A 182 5.38 5.67 -3.83
N ASN A 183 6.23 5.20 -4.75
CA ASN A 183 6.36 5.71 -6.13
C ASN A 183 5.18 5.29 -7.01
N TYR A 184 4.01 5.91 -6.78
CA TYR A 184 2.72 5.54 -7.37
C TYR A 184 2.22 6.49 -8.46
N LEU A 185 3.00 7.51 -8.85
CA LEU A 185 2.61 8.42 -9.92
C LEU A 185 2.22 7.68 -11.22
N PRO A 186 2.99 6.69 -11.73
CA PRO A 186 2.58 5.93 -12.90
C PRO A 186 1.21 5.23 -12.70
N ASN A 187 0.98 4.65 -11.52
CA ASN A 187 -0.28 3.98 -11.19
C ASN A 187 -1.46 4.95 -11.18
N VAL A 188 -1.26 6.17 -10.66
CA VAL A 188 -2.26 7.23 -10.67
C VAL A 188 -2.58 7.64 -12.11
N LEU A 189 -1.57 7.86 -12.94
CA LEU A 189 -1.76 8.25 -14.35
C LEU A 189 -2.52 7.19 -15.14
N VAL A 190 -2.28 5.90 -14.88
CA VAL A 190 -3.05 4.81 -15.48
C VAL A 190 -4.54 4.90 -15.12
N VAL A 191 -4.87 5.22 -13.86
CA VAL A 191 -6.27 5.38 -13.43
C VAL A 191 -6.89 6.62 -14.07
N VAL A 192 -6.14 7.72 -14.18
CA VAL A 192 -6.61 8.95 -14.83
C VAL A 192 -6.96 8.66 -16.30
N GLU A 193 -6.03 8.08 -17.06
CA GLU A 193 -6.25 7.73 -18.47
C GLU A 193 -7.45 6.79 -18.65
N ALA A 194 -7.59 5.80 -17.76
CA ALA A 194 -8.72 4.88 -17.80
C ALA A 194 -10.06 5.59 -17.59
N LYS A 195 -10.13 6.50 -16.61
CA LYS A 195 -11.36 7.27 -16.32
C LYS A 195 -11.73 8.21 -17.45
N GLU A 196 -10.76 8.88 -18.07
CA GLU A 196 -10.98 9.72 -19.25
C GLU A 196 -11.58 8.93 -20.42
N ARG A 197 -11.28 7.63 -20.48
CA ARG A 197 -11.82 6.68 -21.47
C ARG A 197 -13.09 5.96 -21.00
N GLY A 198 -13.70 6.43 -19.91
CA GLY A 198 -14.93 5.89 -19.36
C GLY A 198 -14.81 4.46 -18.85
N ALA A 199 -13.62 4.09 -18.33
CA ALA A 199 -13.35 2.81 -17.68
C ALA A 199 -13.06 3.01 -16.18
N ASP A 200 -13.17 1.92 -15.41
CA ASP A 200 -12.95 1.94 -13.96
C ASP A 200 -11.46 1.93 -13.59
N ASN A 201 -10.64 1.22 -14.38
CA ASN A 201 -9.21 1.08 -14.14
C ASN A 201 -8.43 0.81 -15.44
N GLY A 202 -7.11 0.97 -15.39
CA GLY A 202 -6.21 0.71 -16.49
C GLY A 202 -5.28 -0.48 -16.24
N ILE A 203 -4.72 -1.02 -17.32
CA ILE A 203 -3.76 -2.13 -17.31
C ILE A 203 -2.48 -1.64 -18.00
N PHE A 204 -1.34 -1.80 -17.32
CA PHE A 204 -0.03 -1.57 -17.92
C PHE A 204 0.27 -2.62 -18.98
N ILE A 205 0.84 -2.14 -20.08
CA ILE A 205 1.40 -2.96 -21.16
C ILE A 205 2.91 -2.73 -21.18
N ASP A 206 3.67 -3.82 -21.33
CA ASP A 206 5.12 -3.72 -21.47
C ASP A 206 5.54 -3.33 -22.90
N GLU A 207 6.83 -3.09 -23.11
CA GLU A 207 7.40 -2.68 -24.40
C GLU A 207 7.18 -3.70 -25.54
N ARG A 208 6.80 -4.94 -25.20
CA ARG A 208 6.53 -6.03 -26.15
C ARG A 208 5.04 -6.18 -26.44
N GLY A 209 4.19 -5.30 -25.91
CA GLY A 209 2.74 -5.40 -26.04
C GLY A 209 2.10 -6.42 -25.08
N MET A 210 2.82 -6.90 -24.07
CA MET A 210 2.32 -7.90 -23.13
C MET A 210 1.63 -7.24 -21.93
N VAL A 211 0.56 -7.87 -21.45
CA VAL A 211 -0.11 -7.45 -20.21
C VAL A 211 0.82 -7.60 -19.01
N ALA A 212 0.81 -6.61 -18.12
CA ALA A 212 1.53 -6.67 -16.85
C ALA A 212 0.57 -6.67 -15.65
N GLU A 213 0.43 -5.53 -14.96
CA GLU A 213 -0.45 -5.35 -13.81
C GLU A 213 -1.41 -4.18 -14.05
N SER A 214 -2.41 -4.05 -13.18
CA SER A 214 -3.26 -2.86 -13.11
C SER A 214 -2.65 -1.84 -12.13
N SER A 215 -3.31 -0.70 -11.94
CA SER A 215 -2.81 0.38 -11.06
C SER A 215 -2.62 -0.04 -9.60
N ASN A 216 -3.41 -0.99 -9.08
CA ASN A 216 -3.33 -1.46 -7.70
C ASN A 216 -3.69 -2.94 -7.55
N MET A 217 -3.73 -3.69 -8.66
CA MET A 217 -4.18 -5.09 -8.71
C MET A 217 -3.32 -5.89 -9.68
N ASN A 218 -3.22 -7.19 -9.44
CA ASN A 218 -2.61 -8.12 -10.37
C ASN A 218 -3.66 -8.59 -11.39
N VAL A 219 -3.24 -8.89 -12.63
CA VAL A 219 -4.12 -9.46 -13.67
C VAL A 219 -3.93 -10.97 -13.74
N ALA A 220 -5.01 -11.69 -14.06
CA ALA A 220 -4.99 -13.12 -14.34
C ALA A 220 -5.99 -13.45 -15.45
N PHE A 221 -5.64 -14.41 -16.29
CA PHE A 221 -6.50 -14.96 -17.33
C PHE A 221 -7.03 -16.31 -16.86
N VAL A 222 -8.34 -16.48 -16.87
CA VAL A 222 -9.00 -17.74 -16.52
C VAL A 222 -9.64 -18.30 -17.78
N THR A 223 -9.24 -19.51 -18.19
CA THR A 223 -9.92 -20.29 -19.22
C THR A 223 -10.57 -21.52 -18.57
N ARG A 224 -11.33 -22.31 -19.33
CA ARG A 224 -11.96 -23.53 -18.82
C ARG A 224 -10.97 -24.49 -18.15
N ASP A 225 -9.75 -24.56 -18.67
CA ASP A 225 -8.78 -25.58 -18.29
C ASP A 225 -7.61 -25.04 -17.45
N ARG A 226 -7.41 -23.71 -17.40
CA ARG A 226 -6.26 -23.11 -16.71
C ARG A 226 -6.50 -21.69 -16.20
N VAL A 227 -5.75 -21.35 -15.16
CA VAL A 227 -5.52 -19.96 -14.74
C VAL A 227 -4.08 -19.61 -15.09
N ALA A 228 -3.90 -18.56 -15.90
CA ALA A 228 -2.60 -18.05 -16.31
C ALA A 228 -2.41 -16.62 -15.77
N HIS A 229 -1.23 -16.30 -15.30
CA HIS A 229 -0.87 -14.93 -14.95
C HIS A 229 0.06 -14.36 -16.01
N PRO A 230 0.03 -13.04 -16.27
CA PRO A 230 1.02 -12.43 -17.13
C PRO A 230 2.43 -12.73 -16.62
N ALA A 231 3.32 -13.03 -17.57
CA ALA A 231 4.72 -13.27 -17.26
C ALA A 231 5.31 -11.96 -16.72
N ALA A 232 5.92 -12.04 -15.55
CA ALA A 232 6.82 -11.00 -15.08
C ALA A 232 7.82 -10.68 -16.20
N GLY A 233 8.05 -9.39 -16.46
CA GLY A 233 8.94 -8.89 -17.50
C GLY A 233 10.15 -9.81 -17.72
N SER A 234 10.33 -10.22 -18.98
CA SER A 234 11.28 -11.23 -19.43
C SER A 234 12.69 -11.03 -18.86
N ALA A 235 13.01 -11.82 -17.83
CA ALA A 235 14.33 -12.35 -17.55
C ALA A 235 14.17 -13.87 -17.32
N PRO A 236 15.10 -14.71 -17.82
CA PRO A 236 14.98 -16.16 -17.63
C PRO A 236 15.09 -16.48 -16.14
N GLY A 237 14.07 -17.13 -15.56
CA GLY A 237 14.25 -17.95 -14.37
C GLY A 237 13.55 -17.58 -13.07
N LYS A 238 12.92 -16.40 -12.87
CA LYS A 238 12.15 -16.14 -11.63
C LYS A 238 10.95 -15.21 -11.85
N ALA A 239 9.76 -15.67 -11.43
CA ALA A 239 8.50 -14.93 -11.52
C ALA A 239 8.52 -13.66 -10.64
N GLY A 240 8.75 -12.50 -11.24
CA GLY A 240 8.73 -11.20 -10.58
C GLY A 240 7.66 -10.24 -11.14
N GLY A 241 6.38 -10.57 -10.96
CA GLY A 241 5.34 -9.54 -10.91
C GLY A 241 5.24 -9.05 -9.47
N PHE A 242 4.42 -8.04 -9.18
CA PHE A 242 4.10 -7.66 -7.80
C PHE A 242 3.91 -8.92 -6.96
N ALA A 243 4.72 -9.07 -5.91
CA ALA A 243 4.57 -10.14 -4.94
C ALA A 243 3.34 -9.86 -4.06
N GLY A 244 2.19 -9.56 -4.66
CA GLY A 244 0.92 -10.00 -4.10
C GLY A 244 1.07 -11.46 -3.72
N TYR A 245 0.61 -11.80 -2.51
CA TYR A 245 0.76 -13.08 -1.82
C TYR A 245 0.98 -14.31 -2.73
N PRO A 246 1.85 -15.29 -2.37
CA PRO A 246 2.14 -16.42 -3.23
C PRO A 246 0.86 -17.11 -3.72
N ARG A 247 0.78 -17.20 -5.05
CA ARG A 247 -0.23 -17.85 -5.91
C ARG A 247 -0.64 -19.28 -5.52
N ARG A 248 -0.10 -19.83 -4.42
CA ARG A 248 -0.27 -21.23 -3.98
C ARG A 248 -1.59 -21.52 -3.29
N ARG A 249 -2.28 -20.56 -2.65
CA ARG A 249 -3.49 -20.87 -1.85
C ARG A 249 -4.84 -20.75 -2.58
N TYR A 250 -4.94 -19.96 -3.65
CA TYR A 250 -6.17 -19.89 -4.46
C TYR A 250 -6.36 -21.11 -5.39
N LEU A 251 -5.33 -21.95 -5.55
CA LEU A 251 -5.35 -23.11 -6.45
C LEU A 251 -5.81 -24.42 -5.79
N ARG A 252 -6.36 -24.38 -4.57
CA ARG A 252 -6.98 -25.58 -4.00
C ARG A 252 -8.37 -25.77 -4.62
N ARG A 253 -8.39 -26.47 -5.75
CA ARG A 253 -9.60 -27.00 -6.40
C ARG A 253 -10.46 -27.68 -5.33
N ARG A 254 -11.68 -27.18 -5.08
CA ARG A 254 -12.72 -28.02 -4.48
C ARG A 254 -13.05 -29.08 -5.52
N GLY A 255 -12.57 -30.31 -5.30
CA GLY A 255 -13.06 -31.46 -6.04
C GLY A 255 -14.56 -31.65 -5.76
N PRO A 256 -15.33 -32.24 -6.69
CA PRO A 256 -16.72 -32.60 -6.47
C PRO A 256 -16.77 -33.84 -5.56
N SER A 257 -16.47 -33.67 -4.28
CA SER A 257 -16.87 -34.55 -3.17
C SER A 257 -16.29 -34.00 -1.87
N GLY A 258 -17.18 -33.65 -0.95
CA GLY A 258 -16.80 -33.20 0.39
C GLY A 258 -16.31 -34.36 1.25
N ARG A 259 -15.02 -34.68 1.16
CA ARG A 259 -14.32 -35.43 2.21
C ARG A 259 -13.11 -34.63 2.70
N ARG A 260 -13.07 -34.46 4.02
CA ARG A 260 -11.89 -33.98 4.75
C ARG A 260 -10.93 -35.17 4.80
N ASP A 261 -9.78 -35.04 4.17
CA ASP A 261 -8.68 -35.96 4.42
C ASP A 261 -7.87 -35.40 5.58
N ASP A 262 -8.02 -36.06 6.73
CA ASP A 262 -7.12 -35.99 7.87
C ASP A 262 -5.76 -36.55 7.46
N ALA A 263 -4.73 -35.71 7.52
CA ALA A 263 -3.34 -36.14 7.53
C ALA A 263 -2.46 -35.06 8.17
N ASP A 264 -2.66 -34.84 9.46
CA ASP A 264 -1.55 -34.54 10.35
C ASP A 264 -0.88 -35.89 10.69
N ARG A 265 0.30 -36.14 10.11
CA ARG A 265 1.27 -37.10 10.64
C ARG A 265 2.62 -36.88 9.96
N GLN A 266 3.58 -36.52 10.82
CA GLN A 266 5.03 -36.67 10.65
C GLN A 266 5.70 -35.74 9.63
N LEU A 267 6.58 -34.87 10.12
CA LEU A 267 8.03 -35.08 10.10
C LEU A 267 8.71 -34.01 10.97
N ASP A 268 9.79 -34.45 11.62
CA ASP A 268 10.69 -33.72 12.52
C ASP A 268 11.31 -32.44 11.92
#